data_AF-A0A227J776-F1
#
_entry.id   AF-A0A227J776-F1
#
_cell.length_a   1.000
_cell.length_b   1.000
_cell.length_c   1.000
_cell.angle_alpha   90.00
_cell.angle_beta   90.00
_cell.angle_gamma   90.00
#
_symmetry.space_group_name_H-M   'P 1'
#
loop_
_entity.id
_entity.type
_entity.pdbx_description
1 polymer ?
#
loop_
_entity_poly.entity_id
_entity_poly.type
_entity_poly.pdbx_seq_one_letter_code
_entity_poly.pdbx_strand_id
1 'polypeptide(L)'
;NHTSSGENIVYRLRLQNNGKGLEYNKSLQELFSSIKVRVAQNAAGESDAQSLPAFAAHGWDVSVKTSGEATTDIGGFVGGANADIDIPVLSIAPGGWIEFVMKSRIRPDALDQIASTPKY
;
A
#
# COMPACT_ATOMS: atom_id res chain seq x y z
N ASN A 1 13.61 25.97 -13.00
CA ASN A 1 13.81 25.56 -11.60
C ASN A 1 12.62 24.72 -11.16
N HIS A 2 12.68 23.40 -11.33
CA HIS A 2 11.61 22.48 -10.95
C HIS A 2 11.99 21.85 -9.62
N THR A 3 11.47 22.38 -8.51
CA THR A 3 11.53 21.72 -7.20
C THR A 3 10.37 20.75 -7.13
N SER A 4 10.62 19.49 -7.47
CA SER A 4 9.71 18.40 -7.12
C SER A 4 9.79 18.16 -5.62
N SER A 5 8.94 18.87 -4.87
CA SER A 5 8.64 18.51 -3.50
C SER A 5 7.90 17.18 -3.56
N GLY A 6 8.62 16.06 -3.42
CA GLY A 6 8.04 14.72 -3.41
C GLY A 6 6.77 14.68 -2.55
N GLU A 7 5.63 14.41 -3.19
CA GLU A 7 4.33 14.52 -2.55
C GLU A 7 4.22 13.50 -1.43
N ASN A 8 3.75 13.93 -0.25
CA ASN A 8 3.39 12.99 0.81
C ASN A 8 2.17 12.20 0.34
N ILE A 9 2.32 10.88 0.25
CA ILE A 9 1.23 9.97 -0.10
C ILE A 9 0.70 9.31 1.16
N VAL A 10 -0.63 9.27 1.24
CA VAL A 10 -1.37 8.48 2.21
C VAL A 10 -2.33 7.59 1.44
N TYR A 11 -2.05 6.29 1.43
CA TYR A 11 -2.93 5.28 0.87
C TYR A 11 -3.78 4.68 2.00
N ARG A 12 -5.10 4.59 1.80
CA ARG A 12 -6.05 4.03 2.77
C ARG A 12 -6.85 2.92 2.12
N LEU A 13 -6.78 1.72 2.70
CA LEU A 13 -7.57 0.57 2.29
C LEU A 13 -8.44 0.13 3.46
N ARG A 14 -9.75 0.08 3.25
CA ARG A 14 -10.71 -0.41 4.24
C ARG A 14 -11.46 -1.61 3.69
N LEU A 15 -11.34 -2.74 4.39
CA LEU A 15 -12.17 -3.91 4.19
C LEU A 15 -13.27 -3.91 5.23
N GLN A 16 -14.51 -4.15 4.80
CA GLN A 16 -15.66 -4.13 5.70
C GLN A 16 -16.65 -5.22 5.33
N ASN A 17 -16.98 -6.07 6.30
CA ASN A 17 -18.00 -7.09 6.14
C ASN A 17 -19.37 -6.49 6.46
N ASN A 18 -20.11 -6.12 5.42
CA ASN A 18 -21.49 -5.63 5.53
C ASN A 18 -22.53 -6.77 5.62
N GLY A 19 -22.08 -8.03 5.63
CA GLY A 19 -22.92 -9.21 5.75
C GLY A 19 -23.28 -9.56 7.20
N LYS A 20 -24.21 -10.49 7.36
CA LYS A 20 -24.64 -11.02 8.67
C LYS A 20 -23.83 -12.24 9.14
N GLY A 21 -22.99 -12.80 8.26
CA GLY A 21 -22.16 -13.98 8.52
C GLY A 21 -20.69 -13.61 8.59
N LEU A 22 -19.87 -14.50 9.15
CA LEU A 22 -18.42 -14.37 9.15
C LEU A 22 -17.91 -14.42 7.71
N GLU A 23 -17.14 -13.42 7.30
CA GLU A 23 -16.34 -13.51 6.08
C GLU A 23 -15.04 -14.23 6.44
N TYR A 24 -14.79 -15.40 5.84
CA TYR A 24 -13.72 -16.30 6.23
C TYR A 24 -12.93 -16.79 5.01
N ASN A 25 -11.68 -17.20 5.25
CA ASN A 25 -10.77 -17.76 4.24
C ASN A 25 -10.54 -16.84 3.05
N LYS A 26 -10.41 -15.54 3.33
CA LYS A 26 -10.00 -14.53 2.36
C LYS A 26 -8.49 -14.32 2.45
N SER A 27 -7.90 -13.77 1.39
CA SER A 27 -6.50 -13.39 1.35
C SER A 27 -6.40 -11.94 0.89
N LEU A 28 -5.44 -11.18 1.42
CA LEU A 28 -5.18 -9.82 0.96
C LEU A 28 -3.72 -9.69 0.56
N GLN A 29 -3.47 -9.20 -0.65
CA GLN A 29 -2.12 -8.86 -1.10
C GLN A 29 -2.08 -7.45 -1.72
N GLU A 30 -1.20 -6.62 -1.19
CA GLU A 30 -0.80 -5.31 -1.70
C GLU A 30 0.72 -5.15 -1.53
N LEU A 31 1.42 -5.06 -2.67
CA LEU A 31 2.89 -5.04 -2.74
C LEU A 31 3.37 -3.63 -3.11
N PHE A 32 3.46 -2.73 -2.13
CA PHE A 32 3.96 -1.37 -2.32
C PHE A 32 5.40 -1.36 -2.86
N SER A 33 6.19 -2.39 -2.50
CA SER A 33 7.54 -2.62 -3.03
C SER A 33 7.58 -2.81 -4.55
N SER A 34 6.48 -3.28 -5.15
CA SER A 34 6.38 -3.54 -6.59
C SER A 34 5.92 -2.33 -7.41
N ILE A 35 5.46 -1.26 -6.75
CA ILE A 35 4.96 -0.05 -7.42
C ILE A 35 6.14 0.70 -8.02
N LYS A 36 6.07 0.92 -9.34
CA LYS A 36 7.08 1.66 -10.09
C LYS A 36 6.46 2.89 -10.74
N VAL A 37 7.27 3.93 -10.90
CA VAL A 37 6.93 5.18 -11.58
C VAL A 37 7.95 5.46 -12.67
N ARG A 38 7.54 6.12 -13.75
CA ARG A 38 8.50 6.67 -14.71
C ARG A 38 9.27 7.81 -14.07
N VAL A 39 10.55 7.91 -14.40
CA VAL A 39 11.42 8.96 -13.90
C VAL A 39 11.97 9.81 -15.04
N ALA A 40 12.29 11.06 -14.72
CA ALA A 40 12.97 11.96 -15.64
C ALA A 40 14.37 11.43 -16.00
N GLN A 41 14.80 11.74 -17.22
CA GLN A 41 16.13 11.40 -17.73
C GLN A 41 17.25 11.80 -16.75
N ASN A 42 18.18 10.89 -16.48
CA ASN A 42 19.45 11.27 -15.87
C ASN A 42 20.34 11.96 -16.92
N ALA A 43 21.32 12.76 -16.49
CA ALA A 43 22.18 13.55 -17.38
C ALA A 43 23.07 12.70 -18.33
N ALA A 44 22.97 11.37 -18.29
CA ALA A 44 23.74 10.42 -19.09
C ALA A 44 23.08 10.04 -20.43
N GLY A 45 21.92 10.64 -20.78
CA GLY A 45 21.29 10.46 -22.10
C GLY A 45 20.59 9.11 -22.30
N GLU A 46 20.15 8.47 -21.22
CA GLU A 46 19.36 7.24 -21.29
C GLU A 46 17.91 7.54 -21.73
N SER A 47 17.24 6.62 -22.41
CA SER A 47 15.87 6.81 -22.91
C SER A 47 14.86 7.12 -21.79
N ASP A 48 13.83 7.94 -22.07
CA ASP A 48 12.69 8.35 -21.21
C ASP A 48 11.82 7.19 -20.65
N ALA A 49 12.32 5.96 -20.72
CA ALA A 49 11.60 4.73 -20.41
C ALA A 49 11.99 4.08 -19.08
N GLN A 50 12.85 4.71 -18.26
CA GLN A 50 13.23 4.12 -16.98
C GLN A 50 12.06 4.18 -15.98
N SER A 51 11.69 3.01 -15.47
CA SER A 51 10.69 2.86 -14.40
C SER A 51 11.36 2.30 -13.16
N LEU A 52 11.34 3.08 -12.08
CA LEU A 52 12.01 2.77 -10.83
C LEU A 52 11.00 2.60 -9.69
N PRO A 53 11.34 1.86 -8.61
CA PRO A 53 10.47 1.74 -7.45
C PRO A 53 10.09 3.11 -6.88
N ALA A 54 8.79 3.30 -6.66
CA ALA A 54 8.20 4.60 -6.38
C ALA A 54 8.57 5.13 -4.99
N PHE A 55 8.61 4.24 -4.00
CA PHE A 55 8.81 4.58 -2.60
C PHE A 55 10.21 4.26 -2.08
N ALA A 56 11.05 3.55 -2.85
CA ALA A 56 12.36 3.09 -2.36
C ALA A 56 13.29 4.22 -1.90
N ALA A 57 13.16 5.43 -2.45
CA ALA A 57 13.95 6.60 -2.07
C ALA A 57 13.63 7.13 -0.65
N HIS A 58 12.41 6.91 -0.17
CA HIS A 58 11.93 7.47 1.10
C HIS A 58 11.40 6.41 2.07
N GLY A 59 11.28 5.16 1.62
CA GLY A 59 10.58 4.09 2.32
C GLY A 59 9.09 4.38 2.47
N TRP A 60 8.37 3.45 3.07
CA TRP A 60 6.98 3.63 3.46
C TRP A 60 6.72 3.01 4.83
N ASP A 61 5.65 3.43 5.49
CA ASP A 61 5.22 2.86 6.76
C ASP A 61 3.77 2.43 6.66
N VAL A 62 3.48 1.18 7.02
CA VAL A 62 2.12 0.63 7.04
C VAL A 62 1.64 0.49 8.47
N SER A 63 0.45 0.99 8.73
CA SER A 63 -0.27 0.76 9.99
C SER A 63 -1.58 0.05 9.71
N VAL A 64 -2.01 -0.78 10.67
CA VAL A 64 -3.25 -1.54 10.59
C VAL A 64 -4.09 -1.32 11.85
N LYS A 65 -5.41 -1.26 11.66
CA LYS A 65 -6.41 -1.27 12.73
C LYS A 65 -7.52 -2.24 12.37
N THR A 66 -8.07 -2.91 13.37
CA THR A 66 -9.27 -3.73 13.24
C THR A 66 -10.39 -3.15 14.09
N SER A 67 -11.61 -3.58 13.83
CA SER A 67 -12.78 -3.24 14.65
C SER A 67 -12.71 -3.77 16.09
N GLY A 68 -11.79 -4.70 16.40
CA GLY A 68 -11.68 -5.36 17.71
C GLY A 68 -12.69 -6.50 17.92
N GLU A 69 -13.48 -6.83 16.91
CA GLU A 69 -14.41 -7.97 16.96
C GLU A 69 -13.64 -9.29 17.05
N ALA A 70 -14.07 -10.21 17.93
CA ALA A 70 -13.32 -11.42 18.28
C ALA A 70 -12.99 -12.35 17.10
N THR A 71 -13.81 -12.35 16.05
CA THR A 71 -13.61 -13.18 14.85
C THR A 71 -13.05 -12.41 13.65
N THR A 72 -12.63 -11.15 13.86
CA THR A 72 -11.82 -10.42 12.88
C THR A 72 -10.35 -10.72 13.13
N ASP A 73 -9.72 -11.43 12.21
CA ASP A 73 -8.33 -11.89 12.32
C ASP A 73 -7.58 -11.60 11.01
N ILE A 74 -6.34 -11.12 11.16
CA ILE A 74 -5.42 -10.74 10.09
C ILE A 74 -4.11 -11.55 10.14
N GLY A 75 -4.12 -12.72 10.80
CA GLY A 75 -3.00 -13.65 10.81
C GLY A 75 -1.76 -13.09 11.51
N GLY A 76 -1.94 -12.18 12.47
CA GLY A 76 -0.84 -11.53 13.19
C GLY A 76 -0.10 -10.43 12.41
N PHE A 77 -0.62 -9.98 11.28
CA PHE A 77 -0.04 -8.83 10.57
C PHE A 77 -0.09 -7.56 11.43
N VAL A 78 1.06 -6.89 11.57
CA VAL A 78 1.19 -5.67 12.39
C VAL A 78 1.61 -4.42 11.60
N GLY A 79 1.94 -4.57 10.31
CA GLY A 79 2.50 -3.49 9.50
C GLY A 79 3.97 -3.17 9.86
N GLY A 80 4.40 -1.95 9.52
CA GLY A 80 5.74 -1.42 9.81
C GLY A 80 6.43 -0.78 8.61
N ALA A 81 7.71 -0.45 8.82
CA ALA A 81 8.56 0.17 7.80
C ALA A 81 8.85 -0.80 6.65
N ASN A 82 8.64 -0.32 5.42
CA ASN A 82 8.80 -1.05 4.16
C ASN A 82 8.01 -2.38 4.11
N ALA A 83 6.90 -2.46 4.85
CA ALA A 83 6.06 -3.64 4.90
C ALA A 83 5.10 -3.67 3.70
N ASP A 84 5.08 -4.78 2.97
CA ASP A 84 3.96 -5.10 2.07
C ASP A 84 2.83 -5.74 2.88
N ILE A 85 1.58 -5.57 2.43
CA ILE A 85 0.45 -6.28 3.03
C ILE A 85 0.33 -7.62 2.31
N ASP A 86 0.70 -8.70 2.98
CA ASP A 86 0.62 -10.05 2.45
C ASP A 86 0.02 -10.97 3.52
N ILE A 87 -1.31 -11.08 3.51
CA ILE A 87 -2.08 -11.84 4.49
C ILE A 87 -2.72 -13.03 3.77
N PRO A 88 -2.19 -14.25 3.94
CA PRO A 88 -2.64 -15.42 3.18
C PRO A 88 -4.03 -15.88 3.60
N VAL A 89 -4.41 -15.67 4.86
CA VAL A 89 -5.72 -15.99 5.41
C VAL A 89 -6.14 -14.91 6.38
N LEU A 90 -7.34 -14.36 6.17
CA LEU A 90 -8.00 -13.42 7.07
C LEU A 90 -9.48 -13.75 7.23
N SER A 91 -10.06 -13.23 8.31
CA SER A 91 -11.50 -13.24 8.55
C SER A 91 -11.98 -11.89 9.06
N ILE A 92 -13.23 -11.55 8.74
CA ILE A 92 -13.88 -10.31 9.18
C ILE A 92 -15.23 -10.67 9.77
N ALA A 93 -15.42 -10.37 11.06
CA ALA A 93 -16.67 -10.59 11.78
C ALA A 93 -17.84 -9.85 11.09
N PRO A 94 -19.11 -10.26 11.29
CA PRO A 94 -20.27 -9.50 10.82
C PRO A 94 -20.21 -8.05 11.33
N GLY A 95 -20.25 -7.07 10.43
CA GLY A 95 -20.09 -5.65 10.76
C GLY A 95 -18.66 -5.21 11.11
N GLY A 96 -17.72 -6.16 11.17
CA GLY A 96 -16.31 -5.92 11.41
C GLY A 96 -15.63 -5.23 10.24
N TRP A 97 -14.46 -4.65 10.52
CA TRP A 97 -13.65 -3.98 9.52
C TRP A 97 -12.16 -4.07 9.83
N ILE A 98 -11.35 -3.91 8.78
CA ILE A 98 -9.90 -3.78 8.84
C ILE A 98 -9.52 -2.53 8.03
N GLU A 99 -8.70 -1.65 8.61
CA GLU A 99 -8.19 -0.45 7.95
C GLU A 99 -6.66 -0.51 7.90
N PHE A 100 -6.12 -0.45 6.69
CA PHE A 100 -4.69 -0.30 6.43
C PHE A 100 -4.42 1.14 5.97
N VAL A 101 -3.37 1.73 6.53
CA VAL A 101 -2.89 3.06 6.13
C VAL A 101 -1.40 2.95 5.83
N MET A 102 -1.04 3.17 4.57
CA MET A 102 0.34 3.33 4.14
C MET A 102 0.66 4.81 3.98
N LYS A 103 1.82 5.24 4.51
CA LYS A 103 2.34 6.60 4.36
C LYS A 103 3.73 6.56 3.74
N SER A 104 3.97 7.42 2.75
CA SER A 104 5.27 7.53 2.09
C SER A 104 5.44 8.90 1.43
N ARG A 105 6.57 9.09 0.74
CA ARG A 105 6.79 10.14 -0.24
C ARG A 105 7.21 9.49 -1.55
N ILE A 106 6.70 10.00 -2.66
CA ILE A 106 7.20 9.58 -3.97
C ILE A 106 8.60 10.17 -4.16
N ARG A 107 9.46 9.40 -4.81
CA ARG A 107 10.74 9.90 -5.33
C ARG A 107 10.55 11.21 -6.11
N PRO A 108 11.43 12.22 -5.91
CA PRO A 108 11.24 13.55 -6.48
C PRO A 108 11.39 13.59 -8.01
N ASP A 109 12.05 12.62 -8.62
CA ASP A 109 12.25 12.51 -10.06
C ASP A 109 11.12 11.76 -10.78
N ALA A 110 10.03 11.42 -10.08
CA ALA A 110 8.85 10.81 -10.70
C ALA A 110 8.15 11.78 -11.66
N LEU A 111 7.77 11.28 -12.83
CA LEU A 111 7.03 12.02 -13.85
C LEU A 111 5.51 11.75 -13.83
N ASP A 112 5.10 10.59 -13.29
CA ASP A 112 3.72 10.10 -13.34
C ASP A 112 2.99 10.21 -11.99
N GLN A 113 1.65 10.25 -12.04
CA GLN A 113 0.78 9.96 -10.89
C GLN A 113 0.80 8.45 -10.56
N ILE A 114 0.80 8.09 -9.28
CA ILE A 114 0.80 6.68 -8.83
C ILE A 114 -0.61 6.11 -8.79
N ALA A 115 -0.79 4.90 -9.35
CA ALA A 115 -1.95 4.05 -9.14
C ALA A 115 -1.53 2.73 -8.48
N SER A 116 -2.24 2.32 -7.42
CA SER A 116 -2.10 1.02 -6.72
C SER A 116 -3.45 0.30 -6.78
N THR A 117 -3.43 -1.00 -7.08
CA THR A 117 -4.63 -1.84 -7.19
C THR A 117 -4.49 -3.05 -6.27
N PRO A 118 -5.18 -3.08 -5.12
CA PRO A 118 -5.10 -4.20 -4.18
C PRO A 118 -5.82 -5.43 -4.72
N LYS A 119 -5.37 -6.62 -4.30
CA LYS A 119 -6.06 -7.90 -4.55
C LYS A 119 -6.62 -8.45 -3.26
N TYR A 120 -7.95 -8.54 -3.17
CA TYR A 120 -8.73 -9.04 -2.02
C TYR A 120 -9.72 -10.13 -2.47
#